data_AF-M2BD87-F1
#
_entry.id   AF-M2BD87-F1
#
_cell.length_a   1.000
_cell.length_b   1.000
_cell.length_c   1.000
_cell.angle_alpha   90.00
_cell.angle_beta   90.00
_cell.angle_gamma   90.00
#
_symmetry.space_group_name_H-M   'P 1'
#
loop_
_entity.id
_entity.type
_entity.pdbx_description
1 polymer ?
#
loop_
_entity_poly.entity_id
_entity_poly.type
_entity_poly.pdbx_seq_one_letter_code
_entity_poly.pdbx_strand_id
1 'polypeptide(L)'
;MEAINYANGANMTLPEDAQIVQGVSGNAVYLPAGAGAMPIAGNRNELTISLWRQWDGVVEADDYRGVFATANIKAYFDQATDFLTIELADTKTVTDVKDDQEQTHWCFLFSKNSFFKIYKNAELKAEFTTGNYPVDFSEGFTLGGGRTHATFDEVRMYKSVVTEPEIMGLYRLVTKGTQVQQLENIVAGTTPKYLGVVQTVPDTRTAIITKGERLGAVDANPGDWVLSGRTIGGWKVGVCYRWSGAQWVNLQPEVNYAKEYHACLVHLFEIEELKQQTGHFGALFAKVLVAQEAFIKKLSGDIAFLNRLIVKKLHIDAVGGDEHNDFEAWFDELNGLKIRNKGEEIFRIDTNGDVFLKNAFLIDGFFSGELDTPTLKLLKKEPESILMKINSGETAQLLFNKIGARQQKRVQGTFKGSKILHITTYKKTKILVNWEFYSKGGFGSGYWQAIKSEEDYYHADIQTEKGLYSYGNFQRPAPQGYLNSDRDYDKYHNWRYNDNYLLKNFDNDLQFIEIGGKKTFMLFDLPTIKPNEANIVWVDENGVLRLTS
;
A
#
# COMPACT_ATOMS: atom_id res chain seq x y z
N MET A 1 16.87 -39.09 12.44
CA MET A 1 15.71 -38.16 12.50
C MET A 1 16.15 -36.78 12.04
N GLU A 2 15.61 -36.25 10.94
CA GLU A 2 15.79 -34.84 10.54
C GLU A 2 15.01 -33.88 11.47
N ALA A 3 14.12 -34.41 12.32
CA ALA A 3 13.36 -33.68 13.32
C ALA A 3 14.25 -32.86 14.29
N ILE A 4 15.51 -33.29 14.51
CA ILE A 4 16.52 -32.63 15.36
C ILE A 4 16.80 -31.18 14.92
N ASN A 5 16.75 -30.90 13.60
CA ASN A 5 16.97 -29.55 13.06
C ASN A 5 15.89 -28.56 13.51
N TYR A 6 14.74 -29.04 13.96
CA TYR A 6 13.59 -28.23 14.37
C TYR A 6 13.45 -28.10 15.89
N ALA A 7 14.30 -28.82 16.65
CA ALA A 7 14.35 -28.84 18.10
C ALA A 7 15.57 -28.07 18.65
N ASN A 8 16.12 -27.11 17.89
CA ASN A 8 17.38 -26.41 18.21
C ASN A 8 18.56 -27.36 18.52
N GLY A 9 18.61 -28.51 17.84
CA GLY A 9 19.64 -29.53 18.06
C GLY A 9 19.39 -30.46 19.25
N ALA A 10 18.25 -30.34 19.95
CA ALA A 10 17.87 -31.27 21.00
C ALA A 10 17.49 -32.65 20.43
N ASN A 11 17.95 -33.71 21.09
CA ASN A 11 17.56 -35.08 20.77
C ASN A 11 16.14 -35.37 21.28
N MET A 12 15.43 -36.28 20.61
CA MET A 12 14.20 -36.85 21.13
C MET A 12 14.51 -37.66 22.39
N THR A 13 13.74 -37.42 23.45
CA THR A 13 13.79 -38.20 24.69
C THR A 13 12.87 -39.40 24.53
N LEU A 14 13.41 -40.60 24.71
CA LEU A 14 12.69 -41.87 24.57
C LEU A 14 12.43 -42.47 25.95
N PRO A 15 11.37 -43.28 26.13
CA PRO A 15 11.13 -43.99 27.37
C PRO A 15 12.17 -45.11 27.59
N GLU A 16 12.34 -45.56 28.83
CA GLU A 16 13.37 -46.56 29.20
C GLU A 16 13.20 -47.91 28.49
N ASP A 17 11.97 -48.24 28.10
CA ASP A 17 11.59 -49.47 27.41
C ASP A 17 11.69 -49.38 25.87
N ALA A 18 12.08 -48.22 25.33
CA ALA A 18 12.33 -48.06 23.90
C ALA A 18 13.50 -48.93 23.45
N GLN A 19 13.33 -49.63 22.33
CA GLN A 19 14.34 -50.54 21.78
C GLN A 19 14.83 -50.03 20.44
N ILE A 20 16.11 -50.26 20.15
CA ILE A 20 16.65 -50.07 18.82
C ILE A 20 16.48 -51.39 18.06
N VAL A 21 15.75 -51.35 16.96
CA VAL A 21 15.46 -52.51 16.11
C VAL A 21 15.88 -52.22 14.67
N GLN A 22 15.82 -53.24 13.82
CA GLN A 22 16.05 -53.04 12.39
C GLN A 22 14.88 -52.29 11.76
N GLY A 23 15.20 -51.18 11.09
CA GLY A 23 14.29 -50.36 10.32
C GLY A 23 14.39 -50.60 8.82
N VAL A 24 13.80 -49.68 8.06
CA VAL A 24 13.75 -49.74 6.59
C VAL A 24 15.02 -49.18 5.94
N SER A 25 15.72 -48.22 6.58
CA SER A 25 16.98 -47.64 6.08
C SER A 25 18.17 -47.88 7.02
N GLY A 26 17.96 -48.59 8.14
CA GLY A 26 19.00 -48.88 9.13
C GLY A 26 18.43 -49.24 10.50
N ASN A 27 18.70 -48.42 11.50
CA ASN A 27 18.19 -48.58 12.86
C ASN A 27 16.91 -47.77 13.03
N ALA A 28 15.86 -48.43 13.52
CA ALA A 28 14.60 -47.82 13.91
C ALA A 28 14.40 -47.86 15.43
N VAL A 29 13.44 -47.08 15.92
CA VAL A 29 13.01 -47.14 17.32
C VAL A 29 11.72 -47.94 17.43
N TYR A 30 11.72 -48.99 18.24
CA TYR A 30 10.52 -49.70 18.65
C TYR A 30 10.05 -49.17 19.99
N LEU A 31 8.78 -48.77 20.05
CA LEU A 31 8.10 -48.27 21.24
C LEU A 31 7.00 -49.28 21.64
N PRO A 32 7.21 -50.11 22.67
CA PRO A 32 6.16 -51.01 23.17
C PRO A 32 5.05 -50.21 23.86
N ALA A 33 5.41 -49.34 24.79
CA ALA A 33 4.49 -48.40 25.45
C ALA A 33 5.11 -47.00 25.52
N GLY A 34 4.28 -46.00 25.86
CA GLY A 34 4.73 -44.63 26.03
C GLY A 34 5.03 -43.91 24.72
N ALA A 35 5.82 -42.83 24.82
CA ALA A 35 6.01 -41.89 23.72
C ALA A 35 7.41 -41.26 23.75
N GLY A 36 7.97 -40.99 22.57
CA GLY A 36 9.14 -40.14 22.42
C GLY A 36 8.74 -38.66 22.44
N ALA A 37 9.42 -37.84 23.24
CA ALA A 37 9.12 -36.41 23.35
C ALA A 37 10.27 -35.55 22.82
N MET A 38 9.93 -34.48 22.09
CA MET A 38 10.90 -33.54 21.55
C MET A 38 10.39 -32.10 21.67
N PRO A 39 11.17 -31.18 22.28
CA PRO A 39 10.77 -29.77 22.35
C PRO A 39 10.87 -29.15 20.96
N ILE A 40 9.77 -28.58 20.47
CA ILE A 40 9.74 -27.84 19.19
C ILE A 40 9.19 -26.44 19.48
N ALA A 41 9.91 -25.42 19.03
CA ALA A 41 9.53 -24.03 19.28
C ALA A 41 8.68 -23.44 18.14
N GLY A 42 7.62 -22.72 18.55
CA GLY A 42 6.80 -21.87 17.70
C GLY A 42 5.74 -22.63 16.92
N ASN A 43 4.56 -22.01 16.81
CA ASN A 43 3.42 -22.58 16.10
C ASN A 43 3.64 -22.54 14.57
N ARG A 44 2.88 -23.37 13.84
CA ARG A 44 3.01 -23.48 12.37
C ARG A 44 1.65 -23.41 11.69
N ASN A 45 1.53 -22.58 10.65
CA ASN A 45 0.33 -22.57 9.81
C ASN A 45 0.30 -23.74 8.82
N GLU A 46 1.46 -24.33 8.52
CA GLU A 46 1.63 -25.50 7.66
C GLU A 46 2.62 -26.46 8.29
N LEU A 47 2.37 -27.76 8.13
CA LEU A 47 3.24 -28.80 8.66
C LEU A 47 3.13 -30.06 7.80
N THR A 48 4.26 -30.68 7.51
CA THR A 48 4.31 -32.07 7.03
C THR A 48 5.05 -32.93 8.04
N ILE A 49 4.49 -34.08 8.39
CA ILE A 49 5.16 -35.14 9.15
C ILE A 49 5.25 -36.36 8.24
N SER A 50 6.46 -36.84 7.98
CA SER A 50 6.74 -38.05 7.21
C SER A 50 7.41 -39.06 8.13
N LEU A 51 6.94 -40.30 8.16
CA LEU A 51 7.53 -41.36 8.97
C LEU A 51 7.30 -42.73 8.34
N TRP A 52 8.15 -43.68 8.70
CA TRP A 52 7.93 -45.09 8.47
C TRP A 52 7.44 -45.73 9.75
N ARG A 53 6.39 -46.54 9.65
CA ARG A 53 5.77 -47.22 10.79
C ARG A 53 5.52 -48.68 10.48
N GLN A 54 5.74 -49.53 11.47
CA GLN A 54 5.31 -50.93 11.48
C GLN A 54 4.70 -51.27 12.83
N TRP A 55 3.46 -51.74 12.85
CA TRP A 55 2.81 -52.28 14.02
C TRP A 55 3.26 -53.73 14.28
N ASP A 56 3.44 -54.11 15.54
CA ASP A 56 3.90 -55.45 15.91
C ASP A 56 2.80 -56.52 15.95
N GLY A 57 1.53 -56.13 15.75
CA GLY A 57 0.37 -57.01 15.80
C GLY A 57 -0.30 -57.13 17.18
N VAL A 58 0.23 -56.48 18.21
CA VAL A 58 -0.33 -56.49 19.57
C VAL A 58 -1.44 -55.45 19.71
N VAL A 59 -2.59 -55.90 20.21
CA VAL A 59 -3.70 -55.04 20.64
C VAL A 59 -3.89 -55.20 22.13
N GLU A 60 -3.60 -54.16 22.90
CA GLU A 60 -3.96 -54.08 24.31
C GLU A 60 -5.34 -53.40 24.43
N ALA A 61 -6.19 -53.91 25.33
CA ALA A 61 -7.61 -53.52 25.37
C ALA A 61 -7.87 -52.18 26.09
N ASP A 62 -6.86 -51.61 26.73
CA ASP A 62 -6.95 -50.51 27.68
C ASP A 62 -6.38 -49.18 27.16
N ASP A 63 -5.69 -49.14 26.02
CA ASP A 63 -5.24 -47.88 25.42
C ASP A 63 -5.12 -47.88 23.88
N TYR A 64 -5.02 -46.68 23.31
CA TYR A 64 -4.79 -46.46 21.87
C TYR A 64 -3.33 -46.72 21.46
N ARG A 65 -3.11 -46.96 20.16
CA ARG A 65 -1.77 -47.07 19.57
C ARG A 65 -1.37 -45.76 18.90
N GLY A 66 -0.54 -44.95 19.56
CA GLY A 66 -0.17 -43.62 19.09
C GLY A 66 0.71 -43.63 17.84
N VAL A 67 0.53 -42.62 16.98
CA VAL A 67 1.44 -42.32 15.85
C VAL A 67 2.24 -41.05 16.16
N PHE A 68 1.56 -39.93 16.40
CA PHE A 68 2.17 -38.70 16.90
C PHE A 68 1.12 -37.79 17.56
N ALA A 69 1.60 -36.82 18.34
CA ALA A 69 0.77 -35.77 18.90
C ALA A 69 1.50 -34.42 19.01
N THR A 70 0.72 -33.35 18.94
CA THR A 70 1.03 -31.99 19.40
C THR A 70 -0.08 -31.56 20.37
N ALA A 71 -0.05 -30.32 20.88
CA ALA A 71 -1.07 -29.86 21.84
C ALA A 71 -2.50 -29.85 21.27
N ASN A 72 -2.66 -29.78 19.94
CA ASN A 72 -3.96 -29.69 19.28
C ASN A 72 -4.15 -30.62 18.08
N ILE A 73 -3.20 -31.52 17.80
CA ILE A 73 -3.31 -32.54 16.74
C ILE A 73 -2.87 -33.88 17.31
N LYS A 74 -3.69 -34.91 17.17
CA LYS A 74 -3.35 -36.28 17.57
C LYS A 74 -3.68 -37.26 16.46
N ALA A 75 -2.74 -38.12 16.12
CA ALA A 75 -2.95 -39.24 15.20
C ALA A 75 -2.67 -40.56 15.91
N TYR A 76 -3.63 -41.47 15.92
CA TYR A 76 -3.54 -42.75 16.61
C TYR A 76 -4.47 -43.81 16.02
N PHE A 77 -4.18 -45.09 16.22
CA PHE A 77 -5.12 -46.16 15.94
C PHE A 77 -5.97 -46.44 17.17
N ASP A 78 -7.29 -46.30 17.02
CA ASP A 78 -8.25 -46.43 18.10
C ASP A 78 -8.49 -47.91 18.43
N GLN A 79 -8.45 -48.26 19.72
CA GLN A 79 -8.55 -49.65 20.17
C GLN A 79 -9.90 -50.30 19.87
N ALA A 80 -10.99 -49.52 19.84
CA ALA A 80 -12.34 -50.04 19.68
C ALA A 80 -12.70 -50.24 18.21
N THR A 81 -12.22 -49.34 17.35
CA THR A 81 -12.51 -49.35 15.91
C THR A 81 -11.40 -49.96 15.06
N ASP A 82 -10.19 -50.09 15.59
CA ASP A 82 -8.97 -50.56 14.91
C ASP A 82 -8.52 -49.66 13.74
N PHE A 83 -9.15 -48.50 13.58
CA PHE A 83 -8.86 -47.56 12.49
C PHE A 83 -8.04 -46.37 12.98
N LEU A 84 -7.28 -45.80 12.03
CA LEU A 84 -6.61 -44.53 12.23
C LEU A 84 -7.65 -43.46 12.55
N THR A 85 -7.41 -42.75 13.63
CA THR A 85 -8.20 -41.66 14.15
C THR A 85 -7.35 -40.41 14.21
N ILE A 86 -7.91 -39.30 13.75
CA ILE A 86 -7.31 -37.97 13.86
C ILE A 86 -8.17 -37.11 14.77
N GLU A 87 -7.55 -36.51 15.77
CA GLU A 87 -8.13 -35.44 16.57
C GLU A 87 -7.49 -34.12 16.14
N LEU A 88 -8.31 -33.18 15.68
CA LEU A 88 -7.89 -31.83 15.29
C LEU A 88 -8.63 -30.82 16.17
N ALA A 89 -7.92 -30.09 17.04
CA ALA A 89 -8.49 -29.13 17.99
C ALA A 89 -9.74 -29.70 18.70
N ASP A 90 -9.55 -30.83 19.39
CA ASP A 90 -10.58 -31.59 20.13
C ASP A 90 -11.69 -32.23 19.28
N THR A 91 -11.63 -32.12 17.95
CA THR A 91 -12.58 -32.79 17.04
C THR A 91 -12.03 -34.14 16.59
N LYS A 92 -12.62 -35.23 17.09
CA LYS A 92 -12.27 -36.62 16.75
C LYS A 92 -12.92 -37.08 15.44
N THR A 93 -12.11 -37.59 14.51
CA THR A 93 -12.55 -38.20 13.25
C THR A 93 -11.91 -39.57 13.07
N VAL A 94 -12.74 -40.61 12.94
CA VAL A 94 -12.30 -41.99 12.67
C VAL A 94 -12.29 -42.23 11.16
N THR A 95 -11.20 -42.81 10.63
CA THR A 95 -11.05 -43.15 9.21
C THR A 95 -11.41 -44.61 8.93
N ASP A 96 -11.28 -45.06 7.69
CA ASP A 96 -11.35 -46.48 7.29
C ASP A 96 -9.95 -47.12 7.08
N VAL A 97 -8.88 -46.42 7.49
CA VAL A 97 -7.50 -46.84 7.27
C VAL A 97 -6.98 -47.66 8.45
N LYS A 98 -6.48 -48.87 8.17
CA LYS A 98 -5.88 -49.77 9.17
C LYS A 98 -4.37 -49.60 9.29
N ASP A 99 -3.85 -50.00 10.45
CA ASP A 99 -2.42 -50.11 10.71
C ASP A 99 -1.84 -51.34 9.99
N ASP A 100 -0.53 -51.36 9.78
CA ASP A 100 0.15 -52.41 9.02
C ASP A 100 1.23 -53.08 9.83
N GLN A 101 1.29 -54.40 9.71
CA GLN A 101 2.38 -55.20 10.28
C GLN A 101 3.64 -55.20 9.41
N GLU A 102 3.60 -54.53 8.26
CA GLU A 102 4.75 -54.28 7.38
C GLU A 102 5.19 -52.82 7.49
N GLN A 103 6.49 -52.57 7.26
CA GLN A 103 7.02 -51.22 7.18
C GLN A 103 6.30 -50.41 6.12
N THR A 104 5.59 -49.38 6.55
CA THR A 104 4.72 -48.56 5.72
C THR A 104 5.09 -47.10 5.87
N HIS A 105 5.13 -46.38 4.75
CA HIS A 105 5.36 -44.94 4.76
C HIS A 105 4.06 -44.18 5.00
N TRP A 106 4.10 -43.25 5.94
CA TRP A 106 3.00 -42.37 6.29
C TRP A 106 3.41 -40.92 6.13
N CYS A 107 2.53 -40.11 5.55
CA CYS A 107 2.71 -38.67 5.41
C CYS A 107 1.44 -37.93 5.85
N PHE A 108 1.59 -37.04 6.82
CA PHE A 108 0.51 -36.22 7.39
C PHE A 108 0.77 -34.76 7.06
N LEU A 109 -0.15 -34.14 6.34
CA LEU A 109 -0.02 -32.77 5.83
C LEU A 109 -1.11 -31.91 6.45
N PHE A 110 -0.73 -30.86 7.17
CA PHE A 110 -1.62 -29.85 7.73
C PHE A 110 -1.42 -28.51 7.04
N SER A 111 -2.51 -27.85 6.67
CA SER A 111 -2.55 -26.46 6.21
C SER A 111 -3.72 -25.75 6.86
N LYS A 112 -3.47 -24.66 7.58
CA LYS A 112 -4.48 -23.86 8.29
C LYS A 112 -5.55 -23.31 7.33
N ASN A 113 -6.82 -23.31 7.75
CA ASN A 113 -7.98 -22.87 6.94
C ASN A 113 -8.14 -23.62 5.60
N SER A 114 -7.59 -24.83 5.49
CA SER A 114 -7.51 -25.56 4.24
C SER A 114 -7.75 -27.04 4.52
N PHE A 115 -6.70 -27.86 4.65
CA PHE A 115 -6.84 -29.30 4.78
C PHE A 115 -5.91 -29.93 5.81
N PHE A 116 -6.31 -31.14 6.23
CA PHE A 116 -5.44 -32.16 6.80
C PHE A 116 -5.50 -33.40 5.89
N LYS A 117 -4.38 -33.79 5.29
CA LYS A 117 -4.29 -34.94 4.36
C LYS A 117 -3.42 -36.04 4.92
N ILE A 118 -3.82 -37.28 4.68
CA ILE A 118 -3.08 -38.49 5.06
C ILE A 118 -2.72 -39.26 3.80
N TYR A 119 -1.43 -39.51 3.63
CA TYR A 119 -0.89 -40.40 2.60
C TYR A 119 -0.32 -41.65 3.25
N LYS A 120 -0.56 -42.79 2.61
CA LYS A 120 0.01 -44.09 2.95
C LYS A 120 0.69 -44.64 1.69
N ASN A 121 1.99 -44.93 1.76
CA ASN A 121 2.80 -45.37 0.62
C ASN A 121 2.66 -44.45 -0.61
N ALA A 122 2.70 -43.14 -0.38
CA ALA A 122 2.50 -42.08 -1.36
C ALA A 122 1.13 -42.05 -2.07
N GLU A 123 0.12 -42.74 -1.54
CA GLU A 123 -1.26 -42.69 -2.01
C GLU A 123 -2.13 -41.95 -0.99
N LEU A 124 -2.95 -40.98 -1.45
CA LEU A 124 -3.88 -40.24 -0.58
C LEU A 124 -4.96 -41.20 -0.04
N LYS A 125 -5.15 -41.23 1.28
CA LYS A 125 -6.14 -42.09 1.94
C LYS A 125 -7.28 -41.31 2.59
N ALA A 126 -7.01 -40.14 3.14
CA ALA A 126 -8.04 -39.32 3.76
C ALA A 126 -7.70 -37.83 3.69
N GLU A 127 -8.74 -37.01 3.68
CA GLU A 127 -8.67 -35.55 3.67
C GLU A 127 -9.79 -34.96 4.54
N PHE A 128 -9.44 -34.00 5.40
CA PHE A 128 -10.36 -33.27 6.26
C PHE A 128 -10.15 -31.77 6.11
N THR A 129 -11.17 -30.97 6.42
CA THR A 129 -11.03 -29.51 6.48
C THR A 129 -10.49 -29.08 7.85
N THR A 130 -9.58 -28.10 7.86
CA THR A 130 -8.98 -27.53 9.09
C THR A 130 -9.55 -26.13 9.39
N GLY A 131 -9.58 -25.78 10.68
CA GLY A 131 -10.05 -24.46 11.14
C GLY A 131 -8.99 -23.36 11.20
N ASN A 132 -9.37 -22.23 11.79
CA ASN A 132 -8.50 -21.06 11.97
C ASN A 132 -7.60 -21.17 13.21
N TYR A 133 -6.81 -22.24 13.30
CA TYR A 133 -5.81 -22.44 14.34
C TYR A 133 -4.51 -22.95 13.70
N PRO A 134 -3.33 -22.55 14.20
CA PRO A 134 -2.07 -23.15 13.78
C PRO A 134 -1.88 -24.52 14.46
N VAL A 135 -0.90 -25.31 14.00
CA VAL A 135 -0.36 -26.41 14.81
C VAL A 135 0.29 -25.81 16.05
N ASP A 136 -0.19 -26.23 17.21
CA ASP A 136 0.28 -25.78 18.51
C ASP A 136 1.36 -26.74 19.05
N PHE A 137 2.57 -26.21 19.21
CA PHE A 137 3.73 -26.92 19.75
C PHE A 137 4.07 -26.49 21.19
N SER A 138 3.13 -25.87 21.92
CA SER A 138 3.32 -25.46 23.31
C SER A 138 3.73 -26.63 24.23
N GLU A 139 3.24 -27.85 23.94
CA GLU A 139 3.61 -29.11 24.61
C GLU A 139 4.72 -29.89 23.88
N GLY A 140 5.31 -29.31 22.83
CA GLY A 140 6.30 -29.97 21.97
C GLY A 140 5.69 -30.95 20.97
N PHE A 141 6.52 -31.87 20.48
CA PHE A 141 6.14 -32.95 19.58
C PHE A 141 6.31 -34.30 20.25
N THR A 142 5.29 -35.13 20.14
CA THR A 142 5.27 -36.50 20.66
C THR A 142 5.23 -37.49 19.49
N LEU A 143 6.11 -38.49 19.51
CA LEU A 143 6.09 -39.65 18.62
C LEU A 143 5.57 -40.86 19.39
N GLY A 144 4.55 -41.55 18.87
CA GLY A 144 3.85 -42.60 19.59
C GLY A 144 2.82 -42.06 20.59
N GLY A 145 2.63 -42.78 21.70
CA GLY A 145 1.67 -42.48 22.77
C GLY A 145 0.75 -43.66 23.08
N GLY A 146 0.33 -43.78 24.34
CA GLY A 146 -0.48 -44.91 24.81
C GLY A 146 0.30 -46.23 24.78
N ARG A 147 -0.34 -47.29 24.26
CA ARG A 147 0.26 -48.62 24.02
C ARG A 147 0.69 -48.74 22.57
N THR A 148 1.77 -48.02 22.24
CA THR A 148 2.21 -47.76 20.86
C THR A 148 2.45 -49.01 20.01
N HIS A 149 3.09 -50.04 20.58
CA HIS A 149 3.34 -51.35 19.96
C HIS A 149 3.85 -51.28 18.51
N ALA A 150 4.81 -50.38 18.26
CA ALA A 150 5.23 -50.12 16.89
C ALA A 150 6.65 -49.59 16.77
N THR A 151 7.21 -49.91 15.61
CA THR A 151 8.51 -49.43 15.14
C THR A 151 8.33 -48.17 14.31
N PHE A 152 9.17 -47.16 14.55
CA PHE A 152 9.25 -45.93 13.77
C PHE A 152 10.65 -45.75 13.18
N ASP A 153 10.70 -45.42 11.90
CA ASP A 153 11.94 -45.10 11.18
C ASP A 153 11.75 -43.83 10.33
N GLU A 154 12.86 -43.22 9.90
CA GLU A 154 12.88 -42.09 8.94
C GLU A 154 11.88 -40.97 9.29
N VAL A 155 11.73 -40.66 10.59
CA VAL A 155 10.84 -39.60 11.07
C VAL A 155 11.41 -38.24 10.69
N ARG A 156 10.64 -37.51 9.88
CA ARG A 156 10.97 -36.21 9.27
C ARG A 156 9.81 -35.24 9.43
N MET A 157 10.14 -33.97 9.58
CA MET A 157 9.18 -32.89 9.73
C MET A 157 9.54 -31.74 8.79
N TYR A 158 8.56 -31.08 8.19
CA TYR A 158 8.75 -29.91 7.31
C TYR A 158 7.82 -28.79 7.72
N LYS A 159 8.33 -27.54 7.66
CA LYS A 159 7.57 -26.32 8.01
C LYS A 159 6.57 -25.86 6.93
N SER A 160 6.41 -26.66 5.88
CA SER A 160 5.54 -26.42 4.73
C SER A 160 4.82 -27.69 4.33
N VAL A 161 3.76 -27.53 3.53
CA VAL A 161 3.13 -28.68 2.87
C VAL A 161 4.01 -29.13 1.70
N VAL A 162 4.38 -30.42 1.68
CA VAL A 162 5.11 -31.03 0.57
C VAL A 162 4.16 -31.41 -0.58
N THR A 163 4.68 -31.42 -1.81
CA THR A 163 3.97 -31.78 -3.03
C THR A 163 3.91 -33.31 -3.23
N GLU A 164 2.94 -33.80 -4.01
CA GLU A 164 2.83 -35.23 -4.32
C GLU A 164 4.13 -35.86 -4.89
N PRO A 165 4.88 -35.21 -5.80
CA PRO A 165 6.18 -35.72 -6.25
C PRO A 165 7.20 -35.86 -5.11
N GLU A 166 7.20 -34.94 -4.15
CA GLU A 166 8.11 -35.00 -2.98
C GLU A 166 7.72 -36.16 -2.05
N ILE A 167 6.42 -36.38 -1.81
CA ILE A 167 5.92 -37.54 -1.06
C ILE A 167 6.35 -38.84 -1.73
N MET A 168 6.20 -38.93 -3.06
CA MET A 168 6.63 -40.08 -3.85
C MET A 168 8.15 -40.29 -3.76
N GLY A 169 8.93 -39.19 -3.73
CA GLY A 169 10.36 -39.23 -3.49
C GLY A 169 10.70 -39.81 -2.12
N LEU A 170 10.10 -39.30 -1.05
CA LEU A 170 10.33 -39.77 0.33
C LEU A 170 10.02 -41.27 0.48
N TYR A 171 8.96 -41.76 -0.15
CA TYR A 171 8.62 -43.18 -0.17
C TYR A 171 9.65 -44.02 -0.94
N ARG A 172 10.00 -43.63 -2.18
CA ARG A 172 10.84 -44.44 -3.08
C ARG A 172 12.32 -44.46 -2.70
N LEU A 173 12.84 -43.38 -2.12
CA LEU A 173 14.24 -43.31 -1.71
C LEU A 173 14.56 -44.28 -0.59
N VAL A 174 13.61 -44.44 0.34
CA VAL A 174 13.77 -45.27 1.54
C VAL A 174 13.50 -46.75 1.23
N THR A 175 12.44 -47.08 0.48
CA THR A 175 12.10 -48.48 0.09
C THR A 175 13.20 -49.22 -0.67
N LYS A 176 14.07 -48.49 -1.38
CA LYS A 176 15.08 -49.09 -2.28
C LYS A 176 16.48 -49.19 -1.68
N GLY A 177 16.67 -48.83 -0.41
CA GLY A 177 17.97 -48.93 0.28
C GLY A 177 19.10 -48.26 -0.51
N THR A 178 19.14 -46.93 -0.51
CA THR A 178 20.16 -46.04 -1.08
C THR A 178 21.21 -46.69 -2.02
N GLN A 179 20.78 -47.27 -3.14
CA GLN A 179 21.66 -47.49 -4.30
C GLN A 179 21.59 -46.24 -5.18
N VAL A 180 22.55 -45.33 -4.97
CA VAL A 180 22.69 -44.06 -5.70
C VAL A 180 22.71 -44.27 -7.23
N GLN A 181 23.15 -45.45 -7.70
CA GLN A 181 23.12 -45.83 -9.12
C GLN A 181 21.71 -46.11 -9.68
N GLN A 182 20.70 -46.39 -8.85
CA GLN A 182 19.30 -46.43 -9.29
C GLN A 182 18.62 -45.07 -9.21
N LEU A 183 19.12 -44.15 -8.38
CA LEU A 183 18.70 -42.76 -8.32
C LEU A 183 19.05 -42.01 -9.62
N GLU A 184 20.24 -42.28 -10.18
CA GLU A 184 20.59 -41.81 -11.53
C GLU A 184 19.66 -42.36 -12.62
N ASN A 185 19.03 -43.51 -12.41
CA ASN A 185 18.06 -44.10 -13.35
C ASN A 185 16.60 -43.67 -13.10
N ILE A 186 16.21 -43.25 -11.88
CA ILE A 186 14.85 -42.78 -11.56
C ILE A 186 14.74 -41.26 -11.77
N VAL A 187 15.79 -40.50 -11.45
CA VAL A 187 15.81 -39.04 -11.67
C VAL A 187 16.10 -38.70 -13.13
N ALA A 188 16.68 -39.62 -13.92
CA ALA A 188 16.79 -39.47 -15.37
C ALA A 188 15.56 -39.95 -16.18
N GLY A 189 14.45 -40.36 -15.54
CA GLY A 189 13.35 -41.01 -16.27
C GLY A 189 11.96 -41.01 -15.63
N THR A 190 11.55 -39.98 -14.90
CA THR A 190 10.20 -39.95 -14.26
C THR A 190 9.20 -38.98 -14.89
N THR A 191 9.59 -38.23 -15.91
CA THR A 191 8.61 -37.64 -16.82
C THR A 191 8.49 -38.59 -18.01
N PRO A 192 7.34 -39.27 -18.20
CA PRO A 192 7.00 -39.91 -19.46
C PRO A 192 7.46 -39.04 -20.62
N LYS A 193 8.30 -39.59 -21.49
CA LYS A 193 8.82 -38.85 -22.64
C LYS A 193 8.58 -39.57 -23.95
N TYR A 194 8.52 -38.77 -24.99
CA TYR A 194 8.48 -39.26 -26.36
C TYR A 194 9.86 -39.77 -26.76
N LEU A 195 9.97 -41.04 -27.12
CA LEU A 195 11.25 -41.67 -27.49
C LEU A 195 11.59 -41.50 -28.98
N GLY A 196 10.58 -41.35 -29.83
CA GLY A 196 10.76 -41.22 -31.28
C GLY A 196 9.85 -42.15 -32.11
N VAL A 197 10.18 -42.29 -33.38
CA VAL A 197 9.46 -43.10 -34.37
C VAL A 197 10.05 -44.50 -34.46
N VAL A 198 9.19 -45.50 -34.36
CA VAL A 198 9.52 -46.90 -34.65
C VAL A 198 8.89 -47.32 -35.98
N GLN A 199 9.56 -48.17 -36.76
CA GLN A 199 8.93 -48.76 -37.96
C GLN A 199 7.88 -49.79 -37.58
N THR A 200 8.10 -50.50 -36.48
CA THR A 200 7.19 -51.47 -35.89
C THR A 200 7.29 -51.34 -34.38
N VAL A 201 6.15 -51.26 -33.69
CA VAL A 201 6.14 -51.28 -32.23
C VAL A 201 6.56 -52.69 -31.79
N PRO A 202 7.60 -52.81 -30.95
CA PRO A 202 8.09 -54.12 -30.50
C PRO A 202 7.14 -54.73 -29.47
N ASP A 203 7.20 -56.04 -29.28
CA ASP A 203 6.47 -56.72 -28.18
C ASP A 203 7.22 -56.64 -26.84
N THR A 204 8.43 -56.08 -26.85
CA THR A 204 9.31 -55.90 -25.68
C THR A 204 9.47 -54.42 -25.35
N ARG A 205 10.09 -54.10 -24.21
CA ARG A 205 10.37 -52.72 -23.81
C ARG A 205 11.36 -51.99 -24.74
N THR A 206 12.14 -52.71 -25.53
CA THR A 206 13.24 -52.15 -26.33
C THR A 206 12.72 -51.75 -27.71
N ALA A 207 12.57 -50.44 -27.94
CA ALA A 207 12.13 -49.86 -29.20
C ALA A 207 13.31 -49.51 -30.11
N ILE A 208 13.22 -49.84 -31.40
CA ILE A 208 14.21 -49.43 -32.40
C ILE A 208 13.77 -48.09 -32.99
N ILE A 209 14.36 -47.01 -32.49
CA ILE A 209 14.05 -45.65 -32.89
C ILE A 209 14.75 -45.30 -34.21
N THR A 210 13.95 -44.99 -35.22
CA THR A 210 14.40 -44.58 -36.55
C THR A 210 14.41 -43.07 -36.75
N LYS A 211 13.68 -42.32 -35.92
CA LYS A 211 13.68 -40.85 -35.87
C LYS A 211 13.42 -40.38 -34.45
N GLY A 212 14.22 -39.49 -33.91
CA GLY A 212 14.11 -39.05 -32.52
C GLY A 212 15.43 -38.51 -32.00
N GLU A 213 15.43 -38.05 -30.76
CA GLU A 213 16.62 -37.52 -30.09
C GLU A 213 17.73 -38.58 -29.96
N ARG A 214 17.34 -39.86 -29.83
CA ARG A 214 18.26 -41.01 -29.78
C ARG A 214 17.83 -42.06 -30.80
N LEU A 215 18.73 -42.42 -31.72
CA LEU A 215 18.50 -43.44 -32.74
C LEU A 215 18.97 -44.82 -32.27
N GLY A 216 18.40 -45.89 -32.84
CA GLY A 216 18.75 -47.27 -32.52
C GLY A 216 17.93 -47.85 -31.37
N ALA A 217 18.45 -48.90 -30.72
CA ALA A 217 17.74 -49.60 -29.64
C ALA A 217 17.68 -48.75 -28.38
N VAL A 218 16.46 -48.43 -27.93
CA VAL A 218 16.18 -47.63 -26.73
C VAL A 218 15.20 -48.40 -25.84
N ASP A 219 15.60 -48.63 -24.59
CA ASP A 219 14.72 -49.23 -23.58
C ASP A 219 13.71 -48.18 -23.07
N ALA A 220 12.42 -48.48 -23.22
CA ALA A 220 11.34 -47.62 -22.75
C ALA A 220 11.11 -47.76 -21.24
N ASN A 221 10.97 -46.63 -20.55
CA ASN A 221 10.50 -46.61 -19.16
C ASN A 221 8.97 -46.65 -19.11
N PRO A 222 8.37 -47.09 -17.99
CA PRO A 222 6.92 -46.99 -17.82
C PRO A 222 6.44 -45.55 -18.03
N GLY A 223 5.50 -45.37 -18.96
CA GLY A 223 4.96 -44.09 -19.37
C GLY A 223 5.59 -43.52 -20.64
N ASP A 224 6.79 -43.94 -21.04
CA ASP A 224 7.40 -43.48 -22.30
C ASP A 224 6.55 -43.94 -23.51
N TRP A 225 6.55 -43.15 -24.58
CA TRP A 225 5.78 -43.47 -25.77
C TRP A 225 6.57 -43.31 -27.07
N VAL A 226 6.16 -44.09 -28.07
CA VAL A 226 6.69 -44.07 -29.44
C VAL A 226 5.59 -43.74 -30.43
N LEU A 227 5.99 -43.27 -31.61
CA LEU A 227 5.10 -43.06 -32.75
C LEU A 227 5.33 -44.21 -33.76
N SER A 228 4.27 -44.90 -34.20
CA SER A 228 4.41 -45.90 -35.25
C SER A 228 4.53 -45.24 -36.62
N GLY A 229 5.63 -45.54 -37.31
CA GLY A 229 5.96 -45.03 -38.64
C GLY A 229 5.38 -45.85 -39.79
N ARG A 230 4.85 -47.05 -39.54
CA ARG A 230 4.19 -47.91 -40.55
C ARG A 230 3.01 -48.66 -39.95
N THR A 231 2.17 -49.19 -40.85
CA THR A 231 1.10 -50.13 -40.49
C THR A 231 1.57 -51.57 -40.67
N ILE A 232 1.92 -52.24 -39.57
CA ILE A 232 2.48 -53.62 -39.61
C ILE A 232 2.25 -54.31 -38.26
N GLY A 233 1.96 -55.62 -38.27
CA GLY A 233 1.79 -56.40 -37.03
C GLY A 233 0.60 -56.01 -36.15
N GLY A 234 -0.42 -55.35 -36.71
CA GLY A 234 -1.57 -54.82 -35.95
C GLY A 234 -1.40 -53.39 -35.43
N TRP A 235 -0.21 -52.81 -35.57
CA TRP A 235 0.08 -51.41 -35.22
C TRP A 235 -0.29 -50.48 -36.38
N LYS A 236 -0.99 -49.39 -36.10
CA LYS A 236 -1.40 -48.38 -37.09
C LYS A 236 -0.36 -47.26 -37.24
N VAL A 237 -0.05 -46.87 -38.47
CA VAL A 237 0.79 -45.69 -38.77
C VAL A 237 0.17 -44.42 -38.19
N GLY A 238 1.02 -43.51 -37.68
CA GLY A 238 0.56 -42.23 -37.12
C GLY A 238 -0.06 -42.31 -35.73
N VAL A 239 -0.04 -43.49 -35.09
CA VAL A 239 -0.57 -43.69 -33.73
C VAL A 239 0.56 -43.75 -32.71
N CYS A 240 0.35 -43.11 -31.56
CA CYS A 240 1.24 -43.19 -30.42
C CYS A 240 0.93 -44.42 -29.56
N TYR A 241 1.98 -45.08 -29.07
CA TYR A 241 1.86 -46.22 -28.17
C TYR A 241 2.71 -45.98 -26.93
N ARG A 242 2.13 -46.21 -25.75
CA ARG A 242 2.78 -45.97 -24.46
C ARG A 242 3.16 -47.28 -23.78
N TRP A 243 4.40 -47.37 -23.30
CA TRP A 243 4.84 -48.52 -22.53
C TRP A 243 4.22 -48.48 -21.14
N SER A 244 3.42 -49.48 -20.78
CA SER A 244 2.78 -49.56 -19.45
C SER A 244 3.73 -50.06 -18.35
N GLY A 245 4.92 -50.49 -18.70
CA GLY A 245 5.80 -51.30 -17.85
C GLY A 245 5.76 -52.80 -18.18
N ALA A 246 4.74 -53.24 -18.92
CA ALA A 246 4.59 -54.64 -19.36
C ALA A 246 4.25 -54.80 -20.84
N GLN A 247 3.53 -53.84 -21.44
CA GLN A 247 3.11 -53.89 -22.84
C GLN A 247 2.94 -52.48 -23.43
N TRP A 248 2.91 -52.38 -24.75
CA TRP A 248 2.59 -51.14 -25.46
C TRP A 248 1.09 -50.96 -25.58
N VAL A 249 0.59 -49.84 -25.06
CA VAL A 249 -0.84 -49.50 -25.02
C VAL A 249 -1.14 -48.45 -26.08
N ASN A 250 -2.16 -48.71 -26.89
CA ASN A 250 -2.63 -47.78 -27.93
C ASN A 250 -3.20 -46.50 -27.29
N LEU A 251 -2.71 -45.33 -27.72
CA LEU A 251 -3.19 -44.03 -27.29
C LEU A 251 -4.26 -43.47 -28.25
N GLN A 252 -5.36 -44.19 -28.39
CA GLN A 252 -6.53 -43.74 -29.16
C GLN A 252 -7.80 -43.74 -28.30
N PRO A 253 -8.76 -42.82 -28.56
CA PRO A 253 -8.71 -41.77 -29.58
C PRO A 253 -7.73 -40.63 -29.21
N GLU A 254 -7.13 -39.99 -30.21
CA GLU A 254 -6.00 -39.04 -30.03
C GLU A 254 -6.37 -37.82 -29.18
N VAL A 255 -7.66 -37.47 -29.14
CA VAL A 255 -8.19 -36.35 -28.34
C VAL A 255 -7.93 -36.51 -26.84
N ASN A 256 -7.84 -37.74 -26.35
CA ASN A 256 -7.59 -38.04 -24.94
C ASN A 256 -6.10 -37.99 -24.57
N TYR A 257 -5.22 -37.86 -25.58
CA TYR A 257 -3.75 -37.96 -25.43
C TYR A 257 -3.05 -36.81 -26.15
N ALA A 258 -3.62 -35.60 -26.04
CA ALA A 258 -3.15 -34.42 -26.77
C ALA A 258 -1.67 -34.10 -26.51
N LYS A 259 -1.18 -34.34 -25.28
CA LYS A 259 0.23 -34.11 -24.90
C LYS A 259 1.18 -35.04 -25.67
N GLU A 260 0.84 -36.32 -25.73
CA GLU A 260 1.65 -37.35 -26.36
C GLU A 260 1.75 -37.13 -27.88
N TYR A 261 0.62 -36.78 -28.51
CA TYR A 261 0.57 -36.45 -29.93
C TYR A 261 1.22 -35.10 -30.25
N HIS A 262 1.16 -34.13 -29.33
CA HIS A 262 1.85 -32.85 -29.50
C HIS A 262 3.38 -33.04 -29.55
N ALA A 263 3.91 -33.93 -28.71
CA ALA A 263 5.35 -34.18 -28.65
C ALA A 263 5.92 -34.84 -29.92
N CYS A 264 5.10 -35.57 -30.68
CA CYS A 264 5.54 -36.24 -31.91
C CYS A 264 5.15 -35.51 -33.20
N LEU A 265 4.60 -34.29 -33.12
CA LEU A 265 4.08 -33.54 -34.27
C LEU A 265 5.08 -33.45 -35.42
N VAL A 266 6.32 -33.05 -35.13
CA VAL A 266 7.37 -32.89 -36.16
C VAL A 266 7.59 -34.20 -36.92
N HIS A 267 7.75 -35.32 -36.22
CA HIS A 267 7.96 -36.59 -36.88
C HIS A 267 6.71 -37.11 -37.60
N LEU A 268 5.51 -36.81 -37.09
CA LEU A 268 4.25 -37.10 -37.77
C LEU A 268 4.18 -36.41 -39.14
N PHE A 269 4.65 -35.15 -39.22
CA PHE A 269 4.78 -34.41 -40.48
C PHE A 269 5.81 -35.00 -41.44
N GLU A 270 6.73 -35.83 -40.96
CA GLU A 270 7.76 -36.44 -41.78
C GLU A 270 7.43 -37.85 -42.29
N ILE A 271 6.32 -38.46 -41.84
CA ILE A 271 5.87 -39.76 -42.34
C ILE A 271 5.21 -39.56 -43.71
N GLU A 272 5.83 -40.08 -44.77
CA GLU A 272 5.37 -39.88 -46.15
C GLU A 272 3.95 -40.40 -46.40
N GLU A 273 3.59 -41.54 -45.79
CA GLU A 273 2.24 -42.12 -45.89
C GLU A 273 1.16 -41.18 -45.33
N LEU A 274 1.50 -40.38 -44.30
CA LEU A 274 0.58 -39.41 -43.70
C LEU A 274 0.59 -38.09 -44.47
N LYS A 275 1.73 -37.66 -45.05
CA LYS A 275 1.85 -36.46 -45.92
C LYS A 275 0.79 -36.41 -47.03
N GLN A 276 0.38 -37.57 -47.53
CA GLN A 276 -0.60 -37.69 -48.60
C GLN A 276 -2.06 -37.68 -48.11
N GLN A 277 -2.30 -37.76 -46.79
CA GLN A 277 -3.63 -37.77 -46.17
C GLN A 277 -4.00 -36.38 -45.63
N THR A 278 -4.52 -35.52 -46.51
CA THR A 278 -4.86 -34.11 -46.23
C THR A 278 -5.81 -33.90 -45.04
N GLY A 279 -6.72 -34.85 -44.77
CA GLY A 279 -7.63 -34.79 -43.61
C GLY A 279 -6.95 -34.93 -42.24
N HIS A 280 -5.82 -35.63 -42.18
CA HIS A 280 -5.07 -35.84 -40.94
C HIS A 280 -4.37 -34.54 -40.49
N PHE A 281 -3.79 -33.78 -41.42
CA PHE A 281 -3.13 -32.51 -41.11
C PHE A 281 -4.10 -31.39 -40.73
N GLY A 282 -5.27 -31.32 -41.38
CA GLY A 282 -6.30 -30.35 -41.03
C GLY A 282 -6.77 -30.50 -39.57
N ALA A 283 -6.95 -31.76 -39.12
CA ALA A 283 -7.33 -32.06 -37.74
C ALA A 283 -6.23 -31.74 -36.72
N LEU A 284 -4.95 -31.92 -37.09
CA LEU A 284 -3.80 -31.64 -36.23
C LEU A 284 -3.57 -30.14 -36.03
N PHE A 285 -3.67 -29.35 -37.10
CA PHE A 285 -3.53 -27.88 -37.07
C PHE A 285 -4.65 -27.23 -36.25
N ALA A 286 -5.89 -27.68 -36.41
CA ALA A 286 -7.01 -27.19 -35.62
C ALA A 286 -6.81 -27.43 -34.11
N LYS A 287 -6.23 -28.57 -33.72
CA LYS A 287 -5.94 -28.90 -32.31
C LYS A 287 -4.84 -28.01 -31.70
N VAL A 288 -3.80 -27.67 -32.45
CA VAL A 288 -2.74 -26.75 -31.98
C VAL A 288 -3.29 -25.35 -31.74
N LEU A 289 -4.16 -24.85 -32.62
CA LEU A 289 -4.82 -23.55 -32.47
C LEU A 289 -5.72 -23.50 -31.23
N VAL A 290 -6.51 -24.54 -30.97
CA VAL A 290 -7.39 -24.62 -29.80
C VAL A 290 -6.59 -24.70 -28.47
N ALA A 291 -5.46 -25.42 -28.45
CA ALA A 291 -4.60 -25.47 -27.27
C ALA A 291 -3.94 -24.11 -26.96
N GLN A 292 -3.55 -23.36 -27.99
CA GLN A 292 -3.02 -22.00 -27.83
C GLN A 292 -4.09 -21.03 -27.31
N GLU A 293 -5.33 -21.13 -27.80
CA GLU A 293 -6.44 -20.32 -27.31
C GLU A 293 -6.71 -20.57 -25.82
N ALA A 294 -6.68 -21.83 -25.37
CA ALA A 294 -6.85 -22.19 -23.96
C ALA A 294 -5.72 -21.66 -23.06
N PHE A 295 -4.46 -21.70 -23.54
CA PHE A 295 -3.31 -21.13 -22.82
C PHE A 295 -3.40 -19.60 -22.71
N ILE A 296 -3.79 -18.92 -23.79
CA ILE A 296 -4.01 -17.47 -23.81
C ILE A 296 -5.18 -17.07 -22.90
N LYS A 297 -6.27 -17.85 -22.88
CA LYS A 297 -7.39 -17.66 -21.93
C LYS A 297 -6.98 -17.84 -20.49
N LYS A 298 -6.10 -18.79 -20.19
CA LYS A 298 -5.54 -18.97 -18.84
C LYS A 298 -4.68 -17.79 -18.42
N LEU A 299 -3.85 -17.26 -19.33
CA LEU A 299 -3.04 -16.06 -19.10
C LEU A 299 -3.88 -14.79 -18.93
N SER A 300 -4.98 -14.65 -19.67
CA SER A 300 -5.87 -13.48 -19.62
C SER A 300 -6.91 -13.54 -18.49
N GLY A 301 -7.27 -14.72 -18.01
CA GLY A 301 -8.17 -14.93 -16.87
C GLY A 301 -7.50 -14.76 -15.50
N ASP A 302 -6.17 -14.82 -15.43
CA ASP A 302 -5.40 -14.70 -14.19
C ASP A 302 -5.22 -13.22 -13.80
N ILE A 303 -6.33 -12.57 -13.44
CA ILE A 303 -6.39 -11.17 -12.97
C ILE A 303 -5.39 -10.93 -11.82
N ALA A 304 -5.07 -11.96 -11.04
CA ALA A 304 -4.07 -11.91 -9.97
C ALA A 304 -2.63 -11.71 -10.49
N PHE A 305 -2.27 -12.29 -11.62
CA PHE A 305 -0.94 -12.11 -12.22
C PHE A 305 -0.79 -10.71 -12.82
N LEU A 306 -1.81 -10.24 -13.56
CA LEU A 306 -1.85 -8.85 -14.07
C LEU A 306 -1.86 -7.80 -12.95
N ASN A 307 -2.59 -8.06 -11.85
CA ASN A 307 -2.59 -7.19 -10.67
C ASN A 307 -1.28 -7.21 -9.87
N ARG A 308 -0.43 -8.22 -10.02
CA ARG A 308 0.93 -8.27 -9.44
C ARG A 308 1.96 -7.56 -10.33
N LEU A 309 1.72 -7.50 -11.64
CA LEU A 309 2.56 -6.78 -12.59
C LEU A 309 2.42 -5.25 -12.48
N ILE A 310 1.24 -4.75 -12.12
CA ILE A 310 1.05 -3.36 -11.68
C ILE A 310 1.36 -3.33 -10.19
N VAL A 311 2.41 -2.62 -9.75
CA VAL A 311 2.78 -2.53 -8.33
C VAL A 311 1.66 -1.83 -7.55
N LYS A 312 0.73 -2.61 -6.98
CA LYS A 312 -0.35 -2.09 -6.11
C LYS A 312 0.09 -1.86 -4.67
N LYS A 313 1.13 -2.58 -4.22
CA LYS A 313 1.71 -2.47 -2.88
C LYS A 313 3.22 -2.60 -3.00
N LEU A 314 3.96 -1.54 -2.63
CA LEU A 314 5.41 -1.55 -2.47
C LEU A 314 5.74 -1.19 -1.03
N HIS A 315 6.51 -2.03 -0.37
CA HIS A 315 7.06 -1.76 0.95
C HIS A 315 8.58 -1.95 0.85
N ILE A 316 9.32 -0.87 1.08
CA ILE A 316 10.78 -0.82 1.03
C ILE A 316 11.31 -1.02 2.44
N ASP A 317 12.35 -1.85 2.56
CA ASP A 317 13.02 -2.22 3.82
C ASP A 317 12.12 -2.98 4.82
N ALA A 318 11.28 -3.88 4.28
CA ALA A 318 10.37 -4.71 5.05
C ALA A 318 11.09 -5.87 5.77
N VAL A 319 11.97 -5.59 6.73
CA VAL A 319 12.58 -6.65 7.55
C VAL A 319 11.54 -7.14 8.57
N GLY A 320 11.09 -8.37 8.38
CA GLY A 320 10.09 -8.98 9.26
C GLY A 320 10.63 -9.21 10.67
N GLY A 321 10.06 -8.52 11.67
CA GLY A 321 10.36 -8.72 13.09
C GLY A 321 11.28 -7.69 13.73
N ASP A 322 11.62 -6.58 13.04
CA ASP A 322 12.38 -5.49 13.64
C ASP A 322 11.46 -4.42 14.28
N GLU A 323 11.99 -3.72 15.27
CA GLU A 323 11.34 -2.61 15.97
C GLU A 323 11.37 -1.32 15.13
N HIS A 324 11.11 -1.37 13.81
CA HIS A 324 11.06 -0.19 12.93
C HIS A 324 12.17 0.86 13.18
N ASN A 325 13.39 0.39 13.48
CA ASN A 325 14.47 1.22 14.01
C ASN A 325 15.32 1.90 12.92
N ASP A 326 14.94 1.70 11.66
CA ASP A 326 15.62 2.18 10.46
C ASP A 326 14.64 2.94 9.54
N PHE A 327 14.98 3.05 8.26
CA PHE A 327 14.25 3.85 7.28
C PHE A 327 13.32 2.97 6.46
N GLU A 328 12.02 3.27 6.48
CA GLU A 328 11.00 2.43 5.85
C GLU A 328 10.06 3.26 4.98
N ALA A 329 9.57 2.69 3.86
CA ALA A 329 8.65 3.39 2.96
C ALA A 329 7.52 2.50 2.41
N TRP A 330 6.28 2.97 2.48
CA TRP A 330 5.06 2.31 1.98
C TRP A 330 4.45 3.08 0.81
N PHE A 331 4.00 2.33 -0.18
CA PHE A 331 3.22 2.77 -1.33
C PHE A 331 2.06 1.80 -1.50
N ASP A 332 0.95 2.06 -0.80
CA ASP A 332 -0.20 1.16 -0.80
C ASP A 332 -1.52 1.89 -0.47
N GLU A 333 -2.64 1.18 -0.64
CA GLU A 333 -4.00 1.69 -0.43
C GLU A 333 -4.37 1.94 1.05
N LEU A 334 -3.56 1.45 1.99
CA LEU A 334 -3.80 1.56 3.43
C LEU A 334 -3.05 2.76 4.02
N ASN A 335 -1.80 2.96 3.60
CA ASN A 335 -0.87 3.94 4.12
C ASN A 335 -0.69 5.16 3.20
N GLY A 336 -1.12 5.08 1.94
CA GLY A 336 -0.80 6.06 0.91
C GLY A 336 0.69 6.01 0.54
N LEU A 337 1.34 7.18 0.53
CA LEU A 337 2.80 7.31 0.47
C LEU A 337 3.32 7.67 1.84
N LYS A 338 3.92 6.72 2.57
CA LYS A 338 4.37 6.93 3.95
C LYS A 338 5.86 6.63 4.07
N ILE A 339 6.58 7.44 4.82
CA ILE A 339 8.00 7.24 5.13
C ILE A 339 8.23 7.42 6.63
N ARG A 340 8.92 6.45 7.24
CA ARG A 340 9.37 6.49 8.64
C ARG A 340 10.89 6.41 8.71
N ASN A 341 11.42 6.93 9.81
CA ASN A 341 12.82 6.75 10.19
C ASN A 341 12.88 6.60 11.71
N LYS A 342 13.43 5.48 12.21
CA LYS A 342 13.55 5.19 13.65
C LYS A 342 12.21 5.28 14.38
N GLY A 343 11.18 4.65 13.81
CA GLY A 343 9.81 4.65 14.34
C GLY A 343 9.04 5.96 14.17
N GLU A 344 9.68 7.05 13.75
CA GLU A 344 9.03 8.35 13.60
C GLU A 344 8.56 8.58 12.16
N GLU A 345 7.33 9.02 11.97
CA GLU A 345 6.85 9.46 10.66
C GLU A 345 7.52 10.80 10.30
N ILE A 346 8.13 10.85 9.11
CA ILE A 346 8.83 12.05 8.62
C ILE A 346 8.16 12.65 7.39
N PHE A 347 7.44 11.83 6.63
CA PHE A 347 6.71 12.22 5.43
C PHE A 347 5.49 11.31 5.23
N ARG A 348 4.34 11.89 4.91
CA ARG A 348 3.14 11.14 4.51
C ARG A 348 2.31 11.93 3.51
N ILE A 349 1.81 11.25 2.48
CA ILE A 349 0.62 11.64 1.72
C ILE A 349 -0.40 10.55 1.97
N ASP A 350 -1.48 10.87 2.67
CA ASP A 350 -2.49 9.88 3.00
C ASP A 350 -3.53 9.69 1.90
N THR A 351 -4.47 8.78 2.14
CA THR A 351 -5.51 8.40 1.18
C THR A 351 -6.55 9.50 0.95
N ASN A 352 -6.63 10.51 1.83
CA ASN A 352 -7.46 11.70 1.62
C ASN A 352 -6.73 12.78 0.81
N GLY A 353 -5.42 12.60 0.57
CA GLY A 353 -4.56 13.57 -0.12
C GLY A 353 -3.91 14.58 0.81
N ASP A 354 -4.02 14.40 2.13
CA ASP A 354 -3.37 15.28 3.10
C ASP A 354 -1.88 14.97 3.20
N VAL A 355 -1.08 16.03 3.29
CA VAL A 355 0.39 15.93 3.31
C VAL A 355 0.93 16.31 4.68
N PHE A 356 1.74 15.42 5.27
CA PHE A 356 2.50 15.66 6.48
C PHE A 356 4.00 15.71 6.16
N LEU A 357 4.68 16.73 6.67
CA LEU A 357 6.11 16.97 6.51
C LEU A 357 6.71 17.38 7.86
N LYS A 358 7.56 16.55 8.46
CA LYS A 358 8.20 16.86 9.75
C LYS A 358 9.39 17.81 9.54
N ASN A 359 9.43 18.95 10.25
CA ASN A 359 10.53 19.92 10.24
C ASN A 359 10.95 20.42 8.83
N ALA A 360 9.97 20.66 7.95
CA ALA A 360 10.25 21.07 6.58
C ALA A 360 10.74 22.52 6.47
N PHE A 361 11.75 22.73 5.62
CA PHE A 361 12.18 24.05 5.15
C PHE A 361 11.74 24.23 3.70
N LEU A 362 10.96 25.27 3.42
CA LEU A 362 10.54 25.64 2.07
C LEU A 362 11.41 26.81 1.59
N ILE A 363 12.35 26.52 0.70
CA ILE A 363 13.23 27.52 0.07
C ILE A 363 12.78 27.67 -1.38
N ASP A 364 12.57 28.91 -1.82
CA ASP A 364 12.07 29.25 -3.17
C ASP A 364 10.71 28.61 -3.54
N GLY A 365 9.88 28.29 -2.54
CA GLY A 365 8.56 27.71 -2.74
C GLY A 365 7.48 28.72 -3.12
N PHE A 366 6.58 28.33 -4.03
CA PHE A 366 5.34 29.07 -4.30
C PHE A 366 4.18 28.43 -3.54
N PHE A 367 3.48 29.22 -2.73
CA PHE A 367 2.28 28.79 -2.01
C PHE A 367 1.03 29.47 -2.56
N SER A 368 -0.01 28.68 -2.87
CA SER A 368 -1.33 29.18 -3.22
C SER A 368 -2.39 28.51 -2.35
N GLY A 369 -3.28 29.30 -1.75
CA GLY A 369 -4.30 28.76 -0.85
C GLY A 369 -4.37 29.56 0.44
N GLU A 370 -4.70 28.87 1.52
CA GLU A 370 -4.75 29.43 2.86
C GLU A 370 -3.68 28.79 3.74
N LEU A 371 -2.97 29.60 4.53
CA LEU A 371 -2.03 29.10 5.53
C LEU A 371 -2.69 29.26 6.90
N ASP A 372 -2.79 28.18 7.68
CA ASP A 372 -3.30 28.22 9.06
C ASP A 372 -2.31 27.50 9.98
N THR A 373 -1.33 28.24 10.49
CA THR A 373 -0.39 27.75 11.51
C THR A 373 -0.74 28.39 12.86
N PRO A 374 -0.24 27.91 14.01
CA PRO A 374 -0.45 28.53 15.33
C PRO A 374 0.00 29.98 15.51
N THR A 375 0.73 30.58 14.56
CA THR A 375 1.23 31.96 14.68
C THR A 375 0.93 32.82 13.46
N LEU A 376 0.75 32.21 12.29
CA LEU A 376 0.51 32.90 11.03
C LEU A 376 -0.68 32.30 10.31
N LYS A 377 -1.74 33.11 10.13
CA LYS A 377 -2.84 32.76 9.24
C LYS A 377 -2.88 33.67 8.01
N LEU A 378 -2.73 33.07 6.83
CA LEU A 378 -2.98 33.72 5.55
C LEU A 378 -4.30 33.16 4.99
N LEU A 379 -5.42 33.75 5.38
CA LEU A 379 -6.75 33.27 5.01
C LEU A 379 -7.34 34.12 3.87
N LYS A 380 -8.15 33.52 2.99
CA LYS A 380 -8.93 34.25 1.98
C LYS A 380 -10.16 34.84 2.65
N LYS A 381 -9.98 35.92 3.41
CA LYS A 381 -11.09 36.71 3.91
C LYS A 381 -11.34 37.90 2.98
N GLU A 382 -12.56 38.06 2.50
CA GLU A 382 -12.98 39.34 1.93
C GLU A 382 -13.12 40.34 3.08
N PRO A 383 -12.39 41.47 3.07
CA PRO A 383 -12.57 42.45 4.13
C PRO A 383 -14.00 42.98 4.10
N GLU A 384 -14.58 43.08 5.29
CA GLU A 384 -15.92 43.60 5.50
C GLU A 384 -16.04 44.99 4.87
N SER A 385 -16.97 45.14 3.93
CA SER A 385 -17.31 46.42 3.34
C SER A 385 -18.04 47.25 4.38
N ILE A 386 -17.42 48.34 4.82
CA ILE A 386 -18.03 49.20 5.84
C ILE A 386 -18.94 50.20 5.13
N LEU A 387 -20.24 50.10 5.40
CA LEU A 387 -21.22 51.10 4.96
C LEU A 387 -21.12 52.34 5.86
N MET A 388 -20.69 53.44 5.27
CA MET A 388 -20.59 54.74 5.92
C MET A 388 -21.82 55.58 5.61
N LYS A 389 -22.46 56.10 6.65
CA LYS A 389 -23.56 57.06 6.56
C LYS A 389 -23.27 58.29 7.39
N ILE A 390 -23.45 59.45 6.78
CA ILE A 390 -23.45 60.76 7.41
C ILE A 390 -24.73 61.48 6.97
N ASN A 391 -25.53 61.93 7.92
CA ASN A 391 -26.77 62.62 7.63
C ASN A 391 -26.52 64.10 7.36
N SER A 392 -27.41 64.72 6.60
CA SER A 392 -27.45 66.18 6.46
C SER A 392 -27.53 66.84 7.84
N GLY A 393 -26.73 67.87 8.05
CA GLY A 393 -26.57 68.58 9.32
C GLY A 393 -25.45 68.02 10.22
N GLU A 394 -24.86 66.86 9.92
CA GLU A 394 -23.70 66.36 10.67
C GLU A 394 -22.39 67.07 10.26
N THR A 395 -21.33 66.92 11.05
CA THR A 395 -20.07 67.67 10.88
C THR A 395 -18.95 66.83 10.25
N ALA A 396 -17.97 67.50 9.64
CA ALA A 396 -16.75 66.85 9.15
C ALA A 396 -15.97 66.13 10.27
N GLN A 397 -16.08 66.61 11.52
CA GLN A 397 -15.52 65.95 12.69
C GLN A 397 -16.14 64.57 12.93
N LEU A 398 -17.46 64.43 12.78
CA LEU A 398 -18.11 63.13 12.95
C LEU A 398 -17.65 62.14 11.87
N LEU A 399 -17.56 62.58 10.61
CA LEU A 399 -17.02 61.74 9.54
C LEU A 399 -15.57 61.32 9.85
N PHE A 400 -14.71 62.26 10.24
CA PHE A 400 -13.34 61.95 10.63
C PHE A 400 -13.28 60.98 11.81
N ASN A 401 -14.15 61.11 12.81
CA ASN A 401 -14.16 60.18 13.94
C ASN A 401 -14.60 58.77 13.52
N LYS A 402 -15.44 58.64 12.47
CA LYS A 402 -15.87 57.33 11.97
C LYS A 402 -14.84 56.67 11.04
N ILE A 403 -14.18 57.41 10.15
CA ILE A 403 -13.22 56.83 9.17
C ILE A 403 -11.75 57.14 9.44
N GLY A 404 -11.43 58.08 10.33
CA GLY A 404 -10.07 58.58 10.54
C GLY A 404 -9.57 59.45 9.39
N ALA A 405 -8.24 59.60 9.30
CA ALA A 405 -7.61 60.33 8.20
C ALA A 405 -7.63 59.49 6.91
N ARG A 406 -7.97 60.12 5.79
CA ARG A 406 -7.94 59.53 4.44
C ARG A 406 -7.39 60.57 3.48
N GLN A 407 -6.55 60.15 2.54
CA GLN A 407 -6.13 60.99 1.43
C GLN A 407 -6.56 60.34 0.12
N GLN A 408 -7.42 61.03 -0.63
CA GLN A 408 -7.96 60.58 -1.92
C GLN A 408 -8.41 59.11 -1.92
N LYS A 409 -9.05 58.67 -0.84
CA LYS A 409 -9.50 57.30 -0.70
C LYS A 409 -10.66 57.04 -1.65
N ARG A 410 -10.49 56.07 -2.55
CA ARG A 410 -11.56 55.61 -3.44
C ARG A 410 -12.65 54.91 -2.64
N VAL A 411 -13.90 55.24 -2.94
CA VAL A 411 -15.09 54.70 -2.30
C VAL A 411 -16.17 54.42 -3.35
N GLN A 412 -17.16 53.60 -3.00
CA GLN A 412 -18.34 53.39 -3.83
C GLN A 412 -19.54 54.09 -3.21
N GLY A 413 -20.13 55.05 -3.90
CA GLY A 413 -21.31 55.75 -3.39
C GLY A 413 -21.68 56.93 -4.25
N THR A 414 -22.73 57.62 -3.85
CA THR A 414 -23.20 58.83 -4.51
C THR A 414 -23.37 59.95 -3.50
N PHE A 415 -23.00 61.16 -3.89
CA PHE A 415 -23.25 62.37 -3.13
C PHE A 415 -23.92 63.39 -4.05
N LYS A 416 -25.05 63.96 -3.61
CA LYS A 416 -25.86 64.92 -4.41
C LYS A 416 -26.16 64.41 -5.83
N GLY A 417 -26.57 63.14 -5.93
CA GLY A 417 -26.91 62.50 -7.21
C GLY A 417 -25.74 62.30 -8.17
N SER A 418 -24.49 62.42 -7.71
CA SER A 418 -23.27 62.23 -8.50
C SER A 418 -22.38 61.16 -7.86
N LYS A 419 -21.73 60.33 -8.69
CA LYS A 419 -20.83 59.28 -8.19
C LYS A 419 -19.62 59.89 -7.49
N ILE A 420 -19.28 59.34 -6.33
CA ILE A 420 -18.09 59.74 -5.58
C ILE A 420 -16.86 59.07 -6.21
N LEU A 421 -15.82 59.85 -6.48
CA LEU A 421 -14.55 59.39 -7.01
C LEU A 421 -13.57 59.05 -5.87
N HIS A 422 -13.43 59.98 -4.92
CA HIS A 422 -12.63 59.79 -3.72
C HIS A 422 -13.04 60.74 -2.60
N ILE A 423 -12.67 60.37 -1.37
CA ILE A 423 -12.86 61.17 -0.16
C ILE A 423 -11.51 61.44 0.50
N THR A 424 -11.32 62.67 0.98
CA THR A 424 -10.19 63.07 1.80
C THR A 424 -10.71 63.58 3.13
N THR A 425 -10.17 63.06 4.23
CA THR A 425 -10.46 63.53 5.59
C THR A 425 -9.17 63.75 6.35
N TYR A 426 -9.08 64.85 7.08
CA TYR A 426 -7.94 65.07 7.96
C TYR A 426 -8.35 65.91 9.17
N LYS A 427 -7.56 65.76 10.23
CA LYS A 427 -7.53 66.63 11.38
C LYS A 427 -6.26 67.46 11.28
N LYS A 428 -6.37 68.79 11.39
CA LYS A 428 -5.20 69.62 11.68
C LYS A 428 -5.30 70.11 13.11
N THR A 429 -4.21 69.94 13.83
CA THR A 429 -4.08 70.33 15.23
C THR A 429 -4.06 71.85 15.38
N LYS A 430 -4.52 72.30 16.54
CA LYS A 430 -4.47 73.69 17.03
C LYS A 430 -3.20 74.44 16.57
N ILE A 431 -3.39 75.62 15.97
CA ILE A 431 -2.30 76.52 15.57
C ILE A 431 -2.31 77.72 16.53
N LEU A 432 -1.37 77.75 17.48
CA LEU A 432 -1.30 78.81 18.48
C LEU A 432 -1.07 80.19 17.84
N VAL A 433 -0.12 80.30 16.90
CA VAL A 433 0.06 81.36 15.87
C VAL A 433 1.03 80.79 14.83
N ASN A 434 0.71 80.88 13.54
CA ASN A 434 1.63 80.63 12.43
C ASN A 434 1.62 81.81 11.46
N TRP A 435 2.78 82.23 10.95
CA TRP A 435 2.88 83.34 10.01
C TRP A 435 3.10 82.81 8.59
N GLU A 436 2.18 83.12 7.68
CA GLU A 436 2.29 82.73 6.28
C GLU A 436 2.51 83.97 5.40
N PHE A 437 3.49 83.90 4.50
CA PHE A 437 3.76 84.93 3.51
C PHE A 437 3.02 84.62 2.22
N TYR A 438 2.15 85.54 1.80
CA TYR A 438 1.43 85.43 0.53
C TYR A 438 2.04 86.40 -0.47
N SER A 439 2.66 85.85 -1.53
CA SER A 439 3.16 86.65 -2.63
C SER A 439 2.02 87.07 -3.55
N LYS A 440 1.95 88.37 -3.88
CA LYS A 440 1.12 88.84 -4.99
C LYS A 440 1.97 88.75 -6.26
N GLY A 441 1.62 87.81 -7.13
CA GLY A 441 2.04 87.75 -8.54
C GLY A 441 3.47 88.20 -8.85
N GLY A 442 4.41 87.24 -8.85
CA GLY A 442 5.66 87.30 -9.64
C GLY A 442 6.75 88.30 -9.24
N PHE A 443 6.46 89.37 -8.48
CA PHE A 443 7.47 90.39 -8.19
C PHE A 443 7.36 90.91 -6.75
N GLY A 444 8.06 90.23 -5.83
CA GLY A 444 8.64 90.75 -4.58
C GLY A 444 7.72 91.41 -3.54
N SER A 445 6.42 91.58 -3.81
CA SER A 445 5.46 92.19 -2.92
C SER A 445 4.50 91.12 -2.41
N GLY A 446 4.33 91.10 -1.09
CA GLY A 446 3.48 90.14 -0.41
C GLY A 446 3.10 90.66 0.96
N TYR A 447 2.15 90.00 1.59
CA TYR A 447 1.73 90.31 2.95
C TYR A 447 1.93 89.09 3.83
N TRP A 448 2.32 89.35 5.07
CA TRP A 448 2.37 88.35 6.12
C TRP A 448 1.01 88.31 6.80
N GLN A 449 0.43 87.12 6.94
CA GLN A 449 -0.81 86.92 7.67
C GLN A 449 -0.56 85.96 8.83
N ALA A 450 -0.97 86.37 10.04
CA ALA A 450 -1.03 85.48 11.17
C ALA A 450 -2.27 84.58 11.05
N ILE A 451 -2.05 83.27 11.07
CA ILE A 451 -3.09 82.27 11.17
C ILE A 451 -3.10 81.77 12.61
N LYS A 452 -4.24 81.93 13.27
CA LYS A 452 -4.51 81.43 14.61
C LYS A 452 -5.73 80.51 14.54
N SER A 453 -5.59 79.29 15.06
CA SER A 453 -6.69 78.34 15.25
C SER A 453 -6.61 77.86 16.70
N GLU A 454 -7.52 78.33 17.55
CA GLU A 454 -7.50 78.04 18.99
C GLU A 454 -7.99 76.62 19.32
N GLU A 455 -8.61 75.95 18.34
CA GLU A 455 -9.13 74.60 18.40
C GLU A 455 -8.58 73.73 17.26
N ASP A 456 -8.66 72.41 17.44
CA ASP A 456 -8.43 71.44 16.37
C ASP A 456 -9.52 71.59 15.30
N TYR A 457 -9.16 71.57 14.01
CA TYR A 457 -10.15 71.60 12.94
C TYR A 457 -10.15 70.31 12.13
N TYR A 458 -11.36 69.95 11.71
CA TYR A 458 -11.64 68.75 10.93
C TYR A 458 -12.11 69.17 9.55
N HIS A 459 -11.65 68.43 8.55
CA HIS A 459 -11.92 68.69 7.14
C HIS A 459 -12.35 67.43 6.43
N ALA A 460 -13.29 67.58 5.50
CA ALA A 460 -13.73 66.53 4.60
C ALA A 460 -13.93 67.09 3.18
N ASP A 461 -13.23 66.49 2.21
CA ASP A 461 -13.48 66.69 0.79
C ASP A 461 -14.14 65.46 0.20
N ILE A 462 -15.21 65.69 -0.55
CA ILE A 462 -15.90 64.68 -1.35
C ILE A 462 -15.75 65.08 -2.81
N GLN A 463 -14.85 64.42 -3.52
CA GLN A 463 -14.72 64.57 -4.95
C GLN A 463 -15.76 63.68 -5.64
N THR A 464 -16.63 64.28 -6.43
CA THR A 464 -17.56 63.59 -7.32
C THR A 464 -17.19 63.79 -8.78
N GLU A 465 -17.85 63.09 -9.69
CA GLU A 465 -17.71 63.33 -11.14
C GLU A 465 -18.12 64.74 -11.58
N LYS A 466 -18.99 65.42 -10.81
CA LYS A 466 -19.48 66.77 -11.15
C LYS A 466 -18.75 67.91 -10.44
N GLY A 467 -17.89 67.61 -9.46
CA GLY A 467 -17.17 68.63 -8.70
C GLY A 467 -16.72 68.19 -7.31
N LEU A 468 -15.99 69.09 -6.65
CA LEU A 468 -15.46 68.95 -5.30
C LEU A 468 -16.40 69.62 -4.29
N TYR A 469 -16.73 68.91 -3.21
CA TYR A 469 -17.47 69.46 -2.08
C TYR A 469 -16.63 69.41 -0.81
N SER A 470 -16.35 70.58 -0.23
CA SER A 470 -15.46 70.73 0.92
C SER A 470 -16.24 71.18 2.17
N TYR A 471 -16.06 70.46 3.26
CA TYR A 471 -16.72 70.67 4.54
C TYR A 471 -15.68 70.82 5.65
N GLY A 472 -15.85 71.83 6.48
CA GLY A 472 -14.91 72.07 7.57
C GLY A 472 -15.30 73.26 8.44
N ASN A 473 -14.71 73.31 9.63
CA ASN A 473 -15.05 74.30 10.64
C ASN A 473 -14.06 75.46 10.70
N PHE A 474 -13.11 75.52 9.77
CA PHE A 474 -12.03 76.50 9.80
C PHE A 474 -12.53 77.85 9.25
N GLN A 475 -12.77 78.80 10.14
CA GLN A 475 -12.93 80.20 9.77
C GLN A 475 -11.55 80.85 9.72
N ARG A 476 -11.15 81.37 8.56
CA ARG A 476 -9.97 82.25 8.51
C ARG A 476 -10.29 83.53 9.29
N PRO A 477 -9.50 83.91 10.31
CA PRO A 477 -9.69 85.21 10.94
C PRO A 477 -9.53 86.32 9.91
N ALA A 478 -10.35 87.37 10.01
CA ALA A 478 -10.16 88.61 9.27
C ALA A 478 -8.73 89.14 9.52
N PRO A 479 -8.03 89.67 8.49
CA PRO A 479 -6.67 90.16 8.65
C PRO A 479 -6.62 91.22 9.76
N GLN A 480 -5.97 90.90 10.88
CA GLN A 480 -5.63 91.88 11.92
C GLN A 480 -4.21 92.37 11.68
N GLY A 481 -4.10 93.48 10.94
CA GLY A 481 -2.87 94.26 10.82
C GLY A 481 -2.30 94.29 9.39
N TYR A 482 -2.37 95.47 8.76
CA TYR A 482 -1.48 95.83 7.68
C TYR A 482 -0.16 96.32 8.30
N LEU A 483 0.95 95.63 8.05
CA LEU A 483 2.26 96.29 8.07
C LEU A 483 2.48 96.84 6.66
N ASN A 484 1.92 98.02 6.39
CA ASN A 484 2.26 98.74 5.17
C ASN A 484 3.45 99.64 5.47
N SER A 485 4.59 99.38 4.80
CA SER A 485 5.53 100.44 4.51
C SER A 485 4.92 101.27 3.38
N ASP A 486 4.49 102.49 3.70
CA ASP A 486 4.22 103.62 2.82
C ASP A 486 3.72 103.30 1.39
N ARG A 487 2.40 103.29 1.22
CA ARG A 487 1.71 103.98 0.10
C ARG A 487 0.19 103.81 0.19
N ASP A 488 -0.50 104.94 0.10
CA ASP A 488 -1.93 105.06 -0.21
C ASP A 488 -2.33 104.13 -1.36
N TYR A 489 -3.18 103.14 -1.10
CA TYR A 489 -3.84 102.36 -2.15
C TYR A 489 -5.23 101.90 -1.73
N ASP A 490 -6.01 102.81 -1.15
CA ASP A 490 -7.31 102.54 -0.54
C ASP A 490 -8.50 102.70 -1.52
N LYS A 491 -8.34 102.37 -2.81
CA LYS A 491 -9.40 102.69 -3.78
C LYS A 491 -9.87 101.66 -4.80
N TYR A 492 -9.22 100.52 -4.96
CA TYR A 492 -9.74 99.51 -5.88
C TYR A 492 -9.39 98.12 -5.37
N HIS A 493 -10.25 97.16 -5.69
CA HIS A 493 -10.20 95.73 -5.39
C HIS A 493 -10.96 95.27 -4.13
N ASN A 494 -12.25 94.99 -4.34
CA ASN A 494 -12.95 93.93 -3.61
C ASN A 494 -12.27 92.57 -3.90
N TRP A 495 -11.34 92.13 -3.07
CA TRP A 495 -10.86 90.74 -3.11
C TRP A 495 -11.86 89.88 -2.32
N ARG A 496 -12.62 89.04 -3.03
CA ARG A 496 -13.39 87.96 -2.41
C ARG A 496 -12.42 86.92 -1.87
N TYR A 497 -12.43 86.70 -0.56
CA TYR A 497 -11.68 85.63 0.10
C TYR A 497 -12.25 84.26 -0.33
N ASN A 498 -11.40 83.42 -0.92
CA ASN A 498 -11.81 82.11 -1.46
C ASN A 498 -11.53 80.92 -0.53
N ASP A 499 -11.10 81.16 0.71
CA ASP A 499 -10.77 80.09 1.66
C ASP A 499 -11.67 80.11 2.92
N ASN A 500 -12.93 80.53 2.74
CA ASN A 500 -13.99 80.16 3.68
C ASN A 500 -14.53 78.81 3.22
N TYR A 501 -14.34 77.75 4.01
CA TYR A 501 -15.02 76.48 3.73
C TYR A 501 -16.52 76.75 3.63
N LEU A 502 -17.12 76.34 2.51
CA LEU A 502 -18.44 76.78 2.09
C LEU A 502 -19.52 76.40 3.10
N LEU A 503 -19.33 75.31 3.87
CA LEU A 503 -20.29 74.78 4.81
C LEU A 503 -19.60 74.10 6.02
N LYS A 504 -20.05 74.44 7.23
CA LYS A 504 -19.63 73.81 8.49
C LYS A 504 -20.19 72.38 8.66
N ASN A 505 -21.38 72.15 8.12
CA ASN A 505 -22.13 70.91 8.23
C ASN A 505 -22.42 70.37 6.84
N PHE A 506 -22.56 69.05 6.70
CA PHE A 506 -23.00 68.44 5.45
C PHE A 506 -24.40 68.96 5.11
N ASP A 507 -24.60 69.43 3.88
CA ASP A 507 -25.88 69.98 3.41
C ASP A 507 -26.74 68.93 2.69
N ASN A 508 -26.28 67.67 2.62
CA ASN A 508 -26.97 66.52 2.07
C ASN A 508 -26.46 65.25 2.76
N ASP A 509 -27.26 64.19 2.72
CA ASP A 509 -26.84 62.88 3.18
C ASP A 509 -25.68 62.34 2.32
N LEU A 510 -24.66 61.80 2.98
CA LEU A 510 -23.52 61.14 2.38
C LEU A 510 -23.58 59.65 2.73
N GLN A 511 -23.62 58.81 1.70
CA GLN A 511 -23.54 57.36 1.85
C GLN A 511 -22.49 56.80 0.89
N PHE A 512 -21.56 56.02 1.44
CA PHE A 512 -20.55 55.34 0.65
C PHE A 512 -20.08 54.06 1.34
N ILE A 513 -19.53 53.15 0.54
CA ILE A 513 -18.89 51.92 0.95
C ILE A 513 -17.38 52.13 0.80
N GLU A 514 -16.65 51.97 1.91
CA GLU A 514 -15.20 51.84 1.85
C GLU A 514 -14.88 50.41 1.38
N ILE A 515 -14.41 50.26 0.14
CA ILE A 515 -13.98 48.96 -0.36
C ILE A 515 -12.63 48.62 0.29
N GLY A 516 -12.62 47.61 1.15
CA GLY A 516 -11.38 47.01 1.65
C GLY A 516 -10.57 46.38 0.50
N GLY A 517 -9.24 46.35 0.63
CA GLY A 517 -8.38 45.72 -0.39
C GLY A 517 -8.74 44.25 -0.64
N LYS A 518 -8.33 43.65 -1.76
CA LYS A 518 -8.79 42.29 -2.14
C LYS A 518 -8.23 41.14 -1.29
N LYS A 519 -7.27 41.40 -0.38
CA LYS A 519 -6.56 40.38 0.40
C LYS A 519 -6.20 40.91 1.77
N THR A 520 -6.43 40.11 2.81
CA THR A 520 -6.02 40.39 4.21
C THR A 520 -5.17 39.24 4.74
N PHE A 521 -4.29 39.50 5.70
CA PHE A 521 -3.60 38.46 6.48
C PHE A 521 -3.84 38.71 7.97
N MET A 522 -3.77 37.65 8.79
CA MET A 522 -3.97 37.73 10.23
C MET A 522 -2.74 37.16 10.93
N LEU A 523 -2.10 38.00 11.75
CA LEU A 523 -1.15 37.55 12.76
C LEU A 523 -1.92 37.33 14.06
N PHE A 524 -1.68 36.23 14.74
CA PHE A 524 -2.33 35.91 16.00
C PHE A 524 -1.33 35.29 16.96
N ASP A 525 -1.68 35.33 18.25
CA ASP A 525 -0.82 34.85 19.33
C ASP A 525 0.59 35.48 19.33
N LEU A 526 0.66 36.75 18.93
CA LEU A 526 1.89 37.52 18.94
C LEU A 526 2.29 37.85 20.39
N PRO A 527 3.61 37.98 20.69
CA PRO A 527 4.06 38.44 21.99
C PRO A 527 3.44 39.79 22.36
N THR A 528 2.92 39.88 23.58
CA THR A 528 2.41 41.14 24.16
C THR A 528 3.47 41.87 25.00
N ILE A 529 4.63 41.23 25.20
CA ILE A 529 5.80 41.78 25.88
C ILE A 529 6.87 42.02 24.82
N LYS A 530 7.53 43.19 24.89
CA LYS A 530 8.62 43.56 23.97
C LYS A 530 9.73 42.50 24.00
N PRO A 531 10.04 41.86 22.86
CA PRO A 531 11.16 40.93 22.74
C PRO A 531 12.51 41.64 22.90
N ASN A 532 13.51 40.92 23.43
CA ASN A 532 14.87 41.45 23.58
C ASN A 532 15.71 41.34 22.29
N GLU A 533 15.29 40.50 21.34
CA GLU A 533 15.97 40.28 20.07
C GLU A 533 15.43 41.20 18.97
N ALA A 534 16.30 41.62 18.05
CA ALA A 534 15.94 42.46 16.92
C ALA A 534 15.15 41.68 15.85
N ASN A 535 14.37 42.41 15.05
CA ASN A 535 13.54 41.91 13.94
C ASN A 535 12.39 40.98 14.36
N ILE A 536 11.88 41.10 15.59
CA ILE A 536 10.73 40.35 16.07
C ILE A 536 9.48 41.23 16.05
N VAL A 537 8.40 40.70 15.50
CA VAL A 537 7.08 41.33 15.48
C VAL A 537 6.35 41.03 16.79
N TRP A 538 5.82 42.06 17.44
CA TRP A 538 5.05 41.96 18.69
C TRP A 538 3.91 42.98 18.72
N VAL A 539 3.01 42.86 19.69
CA VAL A 539 1.86 43.77 19.85
C VAL A 539 2.01 44.53 21.17
N ASP A 540 1.98 45.86 21.11
CA ASP A 540 2.03 46.68 22.32
C ASP A 540 0.70 46.71 23.07
N GLU A 541 0.70 47.31 24.27
CA GLU A 541 -0.47 47.45 25.13
C GLU A 541 -1.67 48.18 24.48
N ASN A 542 -1.45 48.92 23.40
CA ASN A 542 -2.49 49.62 22.64
C ASN A 542 -3.00 48.81 21.44
N GLY A 543 -2.56 47.56 21.29
CA GLY A 543 -2.90 46.71 20.16
C GLY A 543 -2.18 47.09 18.86
N VAL A 544 -1.08 47.84 18.94
CA VAL A 544 -0.31 48.26 17.76
C VAL A 544 0.78 47.25 17.45
N LEU A 545 0.88 46.86 16.18
CA LEU A 545 1.95 46.01 15.67
C LEU A 545 3.29 46.77 15.69
N ARG A 546 4.31 46.19 16.33
CA ARG A 546 5.65 46.73 16.46
C ARG A 546 6.69 45.76 15.92
N LEU A 547 7.80 46.30 15.45
CA LEU A 547 9.02 45.54 15.09
C LEU A 547 10.13 45.99 16.05
N THR A 548 10.82 45.05 16.69
CA THR A 548 12.02 45.37 17.45
C THR A 548 13.15 45.74 16.50
N SER A 549 13.70 46.94 16.68
CA SER A 549 14.88 47.46 15.96
C SER A 549 16.17 47.07 16.66
#